data_AF-A0A7S1MKY8-F1
#
_entry.id   AF-A0A7S1MKY8-F1
#
_cell.length_a   1.000
_cell.length_b   1.000
_cell.length_c   1.000
_cell.angle_alpha   90.00
_cell.angle_beta   90.00
_cell.angle_gamma   90.00
#
_symmetry.space_group_name_H-M   'P 1'
#
loop_
_entity.id
_entity.type
_entity.pdbx_description
1 polymer ?
#
loop_
_entity_poly.entity_id
_entity_poly.type
_entity_poly.pdbx_seq_one_letter_code
_entity_poly.pdbx_strand_id
1 'polypeptide(L)'
;SSHFGPSICSSRASSCSLGTAAGLRAELTMVLPKLGMKSAAKAEAMKTMKTKRVSKVARGRFAKALVFRGRKEKTVGGITKDGLMRNKRGKIVSKRVSACGRRNYQHIEAWTEAVMEARQALHSKGFVAINGKTLHGKALYVKAKAIREELRRRASSSCSDPAQPVGA
;
A
#
# COMPACT_ATOMS: atom_id res chain seq x y z
N SER A 1 -28.77 -17.28 -33.18
CA SER A 1 -27.90 -17.28 -31.98
C SER A 1 -27.08 -16.00 -31.96
N SER A 2 -26.91 -15.40 -30.79
CA SER A 2 -26.42 -14.03 -30.57
C SER A 2 -24.94 -13.79 -30.94
N HIS A 3 -24.66 -12.68 -31.62
CA HIS A 3 -23.33 -12.04 -31.67
C HIS A 3 -23.44 -10.64 -31.05
N PHE A 4 -22.56 -10.28 -30.10
CA PHE A 4 -22.63 -8.99 -29.41
C PHE A 4 -21.26 -8.50 -28.90
N GLY A 5 -20.75 -7.39 -29.47
CA GLY A 5 -19.61 -6.61 -28.96
C GLY A 5 -18.21 -7.22 -29.18
N PRO A 6 -17.15 -6.39 -29.31
CA PRO A 6 -16.93 -5.23 -28.43
C PRO A 6 -16.83 -3.86 -29.13
N SER A 7 -17.25 -2.82 -28.42
CA SER A 7 -17.06 -1.41 -28.82
C SER A 7 -15.74 -0.87 -28.28
N ILE A 8 -14.83 -0.49 -29.19
CA ILE A 8 -13.63 0.31 -28.88
C ILE A 8 -13.75 1.60 -29.71
N CYS A 9 -14.17 2.68 -29.05
CA CYS A 9 -14.37 3.95 -29.72
C CYS A 9 -13.05 4.72 -29.84
N SER A 10 -12.45 4.71 -31.03
CA SER A 10 -11.23 5.44 -31.38
C SER A 10 -11.56 6.64 -32.27
N SER A 11 -11.40 7.86 -31.74
CA SER A 11 -11.49 9.15 -32.45
C SER A 11 -11.38 10.30 -31.44
N ARG A 12 -10.77 11.45 -31.73
CA ARG A 12 -10.03 11.89 -32.92
C ARG A 12 -9.18 13.09 -32.54
N ALA A 13 -7.88 13.08 -32.85
CA ALA A 13 -7.07 14.29 -32.85
C ALA A 13 -7.25 15.00 -34.21
N SER A 14 -7.36 16.32 -34.21
CA SER A 14 -7.16 17.14 -35.42
C SER A 14 -6.75 18.56 -35.02
N SER A 15 -5.72 19.05 -35.68
CA SER A 15 -5.08 20.35 -35.47
C SER A 15 -5.47 21.38 -36.54
N CYS A 16 -5.05 22.63 -36.34
CA CYS A 16 -5.09 23.75 -37.30
C CYS A 16 -6.52 24.32 -37.56
N SER A 17 -6.71 25.59 -37.97
CA SER A 17 -5.79 26.57 -38.60
C SER A 17 -6.07 28.05 -38.20
N LEU A 18 -5.27 28.98 -38.74
CA LEU A 18 -5.16 30.41 -38.41
C LEU A 18 -6.18 31.34 -39.11
N GLY A 19 -6.29 32.59 -38.62
CA GLY A 19 -6.84 33.78 -39.31
C GLY A 19 -8.19 34.28 -38.74
N THR A 20 -8.69 35.53 -38.91
CA THR A 20 -8.23 36.81 -39.51
C THR A 20 -9.33 37.85 -39.21
N ALA A 21 -9.15 39.14 -38.85
CA ALA A 21 -8.03 39.93 -38.33
C ALA A 21 -8.54 41.32 -37.82
N ALA A 22 -7.66 42.12 -37.19
CA ALA A 22 -7.73 43.60 -36.99
C ALA A 22 -8.78 44.27 -36.09
N GLY A 23 -8.30 45.23 -35.27
CA GLY A 23 -8.78 46.62 -35.38
C GLY A 23 -9.31 47.32 -34.11
N LEU A 24 -8.54 48.33 -33.64
CA LEU A 24 -9.00 49.50 -32.84
C LEU A 24 -9.49 49.16 -31.40
N ARG A 25 -9.27 49.98 -30.35
CA ARG A 25 -8.69 51.33 -30.26
C ARG A 25 -8.19 51.58 -28.82
N ALA A 26 -7.07 52.29 -28.73
CA ALA A 26 -6.75 53.37 -27.78
C ALA A 26 -7.06 53.20 -26.28
N GLU A 27 -5.98 53.20 -25.50
CA GLU A 27 -5.90 53.81 -24.16
C GLU A 27 -6.71 55.12 -24.10
N LEU A 28 -7.64 55.23 -23.14
CA LEU A 28 -8.17 56.53 -22.74
C LEU A 28 -7.98 56.74 -21.24
N THR A 29 -7.24 57.79 -20.93
CA THR A 29 -6.90 58.24 -19.60
C THR A 29 -8.06 58.98 -18.93
N MET A 30 -7.88 59.26 -17.63
CA MET A 30 -8.52 60.34 -16.87
C MET A 30 -9.94 60.15 -16.27
N VAL A 31 -9.95 60.33 -14.94
CA VAL A 31 -10.92 61.11 -14.12
C VAL A 31 -12.17 60.41 -13.52
N LEU A 32 -12.25 60.62 -12.20
CA LEU A 32 -13.32 60.34 -11.23
C LEU A 32 -14.74 60.75 -11.69
N PRO A 33 -15.79 60.07 -11.19
CA PRO A 33 -16.42 60.58 -9.96
C PRO A 33 -16.77 59.48 -8.92
N LYS A 34 -16.90 59.89 -7.65
CA LYS A 34 -17.17 59.00 -6.50
C LYS A 34 -18.30 59.56 -5.63
N LEU A 35 -19.57 59.42 -6.04
CA LEU A 35 -20.77 59.75 -5.24
C LEU A 35 -21.94 58.83 -5.64
N GLY A 36 -22.88 58.53 -4.72
CA GLY A 36 -24.27 58.22 -5.11
C GLY A 36 -24.87 56.81 -4.90
N MET A 37 -24.72 56.22 -3.71
CA MET A 37 -25.82 55.63 -2.91
C MET A 37 -27.12 55.13 -3.63
N LYS A 38 -27.45 53.81 -3.53
CA LYS A 38 -28.75 53.26 -3.02
C LYS A 38 -28.99 51.74 -3.24
N SER A 39 -29.32 51.07 -2.13
CA SER A 39 -30.26 49.93 -1.95
C SER A 39 -30.66 49.00 -3.11
N ALA A 40 -30.47 47.69 -2.90
CA ALA A 40 -31.53 46.69 -3.09
C ALA A 40 -31.26 45.44 -2.25
N ALA A 41 -32.19 45.06 -1.37
CA ALA A 41 -32.07 43.82 -0.60
C ALA A 41 -32.34 42.61 -1.51
N LYS A 42 -31.33 41.76 -1.71
CA LYS A 42 -31.54 40.33 -1.96
C LYS A 42 -31.08 39.56 -0.75
N ALA A 43 -32.02 39.32 0.17
CA ALA A 43 -31.92 38.21 1.09
C ALA A 43 -32.01 36.91 0.28
N GLU A 44 -30.87 36.49 -0.28
CA GLU A 44 -30.67 35.13 -0.79
C GLU A 44 -31.10 34.17 0.32
N ALA A 45 -32.23 33.50 0.12
CA ALA A 45 -32.74 32.50 1.04
C ALA A 45 -31.69 31.39 1.15
N MET A 46 -30.87 31.42 2.21
CA MET A 46 -29.79 30.46 2.41
C MET A 46 -30.38 29.05 2.44
N LYS A 47 -30.24 28.34 1.32
CA LYS A 47 -30.65 26.94 1.20
C LYS A 47 -29.93 26.16 2.29
N THR A 48 -30.66 25.77 3.33
CA THR A 48 -30.11 25.06 4.48
C THR A 48 -29.57 23.72 3.98
N MET A 49 -28.26 23.67 3.75
CA MET A 49 -27.56 22.50 3.22
C MET A 49 -27.81 21.32 4.14
N LYS A 50 -28.69 20.39 3.72
CA LYS A 50 -29.04 19.22 4.53
C LYS A 50 -27.75 18.48 4.90
N THR A 51 -27.41 18.46 6.18
CA THR A 51 -26.15 17.91 6.68
C THR A 51 -26.01 16.46 6.21
N LYS A 52 -25.01 16.20 5.34
CA LYS A 52 -24.83 14.89 4.72
C LYS A 52 -24.60 13.84 5.82
N ARG A 53 -25.52 12.86 5.93
CA ARG A 53 -25.45 11.77 6.92
C ARG A 53 -24.08 11.09 6.83
N VAL A 54 -23.27 11.25 7.88
CA VAL A 54 -21.93 10.67 7.94
C VAL A 54 -22.06 9.15 7.93
N SER A 55 -21.54 8.51 6.87
CA SER A 55 -21.61 7.05 6.72
C SER A 55 -20.93 6.32 7.88
N LYS A 56 -21.58 5.31 8.46
CA LYS A 56 -20.97 4.46 9.51
C LYS A 56 -19.83 3.58 8.98
N VAL A 57 -19.92 3.18 7.70
CA VAL A 57 -18.95 2.31 7.02
C VAL A 57 -17.82 3.11 6.37
N ALA A 58 -16.58 2.76 6.69
CA ALA A 58 -15.39 3.32 6.05
C ALA A 58 -15.17 2.71 4.65
N ARG A 59 -15.01 3.58 3.65
CA ARG A 59 -14.79 3.24 2.22
C ARG A 59 -13.47 3.86 1.75
N GLY A 60 -12.92 3.35 0.64
CA GLY A 60 -11.71 3.89 0.01
C GLY A 60 -10.37 3.52 0.68
N ARG A 61 -9.27 4.07 0.15
CA ARG A 61 -7.86 3.72 0.49
C ARG A 61 -7.56 3.79 2.00
N PHE A 62 -8.12 4.78 2.69
CA PHE A 62 -7.87 5.03 4.12
C PHE A 62 -8.87 4.34 5.06
N ALA A 63 -9.73 3.43 4.59
CA ALA A 63 -10.81 2.85 5.38
C ALA A 63 -10.34 2.25 6.73
N LYS A 64 -9.27 1.45 6.73
CA LYS A 64 -8.68 0.87 7.96
C LYS A 64 -8.11 1.95 8.90
N ALA A 65 -7.56 3.03 8.36
CA ALA A 65 -7.04 4.14 9.16
C ALA A 65 -8.15 4.98 9.80
N LEU A 66 -9.27 5.19 9.11
CA LEU A 66 -10.44 5.90 9.64
C LEU A 66 -11.11 5.14 10.78
N VAL A 67 -11.24 3.82 10.67
CA VAL A 67 -11.76 2.95 11.75
C VAL A 67 -10.82 2.91 12.94
N PHE A 68 -9.51 2.76 12.71
CA PHE A 68 -8.52 2.78 13.80
C PHE A 68 -8.51 4.11 14.57
N ARG A 69 -8.72 5.24 13.87
CA ARG A 69 -8.90 6.59 14.44
C ARG A 69 -10.29 6.84 15.06
N GLY A 70 -11.21 5.87 15.03
CA GLY A 70 -12.57 6.02 15.57
C GLY A 70 -13.53 6.90 14.76
N ARG A 71 -13.15 7.37 13.56
CA ARG A 71 -14.03 8.22 12.71
C ARG A 71 -15.16 7.44 12.02
N LYS A 72 -15.12 6.11 12.08
CA LYS A 72 -16.03 5.16 11.43
C LYS A 72 -16.06 3.88 12.27
N GLU A 73 -17.21 3.20 12.32
CA GLU A 73 -17.42 2.00 13.14
C GLU A 73 -16.73 0.76 12.52
N LYS A 74 -16.94 0.53 11.22
CA LYS A 74 -16.47 -0.67 10.51
C LYS A 74 -16.00 -0.38 9.10
N THR A 75 -15.09 -1.20 8.60
CA THR A 75 -14.68 -1.20 7.18
C THR A 75 -15.70 -1.93 6.30
N VAL A 76 -15.56 -1.82 4.97
CA VAL A 76 -16.40 -2.55 3.99
C VAL A 76 -16.41 -4.07 4.27
N GLY A 77 -15.26 -4.66 4.61
CA GLY A 77 -15.13 -6.07 4.96
C GLY A 77 -15.48 -6.41 6.42
N GLY A 78 -16.32 -5.62 7.08
CA GLY A 78 -16.82 -5.89 8.44
C GLY A 78 -15.82 -5.68 9.59
N ILE A 79 -14.56 -5.37 9.31
CA ILE A 79 -13.51 -5.27 10.34
C ILE A 79 -13.70 -4.00 11.19
N THR A 80 -13.83 -4.17 12.51
CA THR A 80 -13.88 -3.13 13.55
C THR A 80 -12.47 -2.69 14.00
N LYS A 81 -12.37 -1.72 14.93
CA LYS A 81 -11.10 -1.27 15.50
C LYS A 81 -10.30 -2.40 16.15
N ASP A 82 -10.97 -3.31 16.85
CA ASP A 82 -10.37 -4.38 17.65
C ASP A 82 -9.72 -5.46 16.77
N GLY A 83 -10.23 -5.64 15.55
CA GLY A 83 -9.67 -6.50 14.52
C GLY A 83 -8.46 -5.91 13.78
N LEU A 84 -8.06 -4.66 14.08
CA LEU A 84 -6.94 -3.96 13.46
C LEU A 84 -5.71 -3.86 14.38
N MET A 85 -4.54 -3.70 13.77
CA MET A 85 -3.26 -3.42 14.44
C MET A 85 -2.39 -2.52 13.55
N ARG A 86 -1.39 -1.86 14.15
CA ARG A 86 -0.36 -1.09 13.44
C ARG A 86 0.91 -1.92 13.33
N ASN A 87 1.43 -2.12 12.11
CA ASN A 87 2.71 -2.78 11.87
C ASN A 87 3.87 -1.78 12.14
N LYS A 88 5.10 -2.27 12.37
CA LYS A 88 6.32 -1.45 12.54
C LYS A 88 6.54 -0.43 11.41
N ARG A 89 6.11 -0.77 10.19
CA ARG A 89 6.09 0.10 9.00
C ARG A 89 4.95 1.15 8.99
N GLY A 90 4.30 1.44 10.12
CA GLY A 90 3.17 2.38 10.25
C GLY A 90 1.84 1.95 9.59
N LYS A 91 1.84 0.95 8.70
CA LYS A 91 0.65 0.45 7.99
C LYS A 91 -0.32 -0.25 8.95
N ILE A 92 -1.61 0.08 8.82
CA ILE A 92 -2.70 -0.54 9.59
C ILE A 92 -3.20 -1.79 8.83
N VAL A 93 -3.11 -2.94 9.50
CA VAL A 93 -3.41 -4.28 8.96
C VAL A 93 -4.38 -4.98 9.91
N SER A 94 -5.12 -5.99 9.43
CA SER A 94 -5.99 -6.79 10.31
C SER A 94 -5.21 -7.85 11.06
N LYS A 95 -5.59 -8.11 12.32
CA LYS A 95 -4.94 -9.09 13.20
C LYS A 95 -4.89 -10.48 12.57
N ARG A 96 -6.01 -10.93 11.98
CA ARG A 96 -6.12 -12.21 11.22
C ARG A 96 -5.05 -12.35 10.13
N VAL A 97 -4.85 -11.31 9.30
CA VAL A 97 -3.89 -11.37 8.17
C VAL A 97 -2.45 -11.40 8.68
N SER A 98 -2.14 -10.66 9.75
CA SER A 98 -0.80 -10.71 10.36
C SER A 98 -0.50 -12.08 11.00
N ALA A 99 -1.50 -12.70 11.64
CA ALA A 99 -1.35 -14.04 12.24
C ALA A 99 -1.23 -15.15 11.18
N CYS A 100 -1.88 -15.00 10.02
CA CYS A 100 -1.69 -15.88 8.87
C CYS A 100 -0.27 -15.74 8.31
N GLY A 101 0.20 -14.51 8.05
CA GLY A 101 1.57 -14.27 7.56
C GLY A 101 2.66 -14.80 8.49
N ARG A 102 2.47 -14.73 9.82
CA ARG A 102 3.40 -15.31 10.81
C ARG A 102 3.46 -16.84 10.74
N ARG A 103 2.33 -17.53 10.60
CA ARG A 103 2.29 -19.00 10.43
C ARG A 103 2.94 -19.43 9.11
N ASN A 104 2.69 -18.72 8.02
CA ASN A 104 3.28 -19.06 6.74
C ASN A 104 4.81 -18.86 6.74
N TYR A 105 5.33 -17.88 7.49
CA TYR A 105 6.78 -17.60 7.58
C TYR A 105 7.61 -18.77 8.11
N GLN A 106 7.06 -19.59 9.02
CA GLN A 106 7.75 -20.75 9.63
C GLN A 106 8.31 -21.74 8.57
N HIS A 107 7.64 -21.87 7.42
CA HIS A 107 8.06 -22.75 6.33
C HIS A 107 9.24 -22.19 5.51
N ILE A 108 9.56 -20.90 5.68
CA ILE A 108 10.57 -20.14 4.91
C ILE A 108 11.76 -19.76 5.80
N GLU A 109 11.53 -19.58 7.10
CA GLU A 109 12.47 -19.19 8.15
C GLU A 109 13.81 -19.95 8.05
N ALA A 110 13.78 -21.28 8.10
CA ALA A 110 14.97 -22.14 8.01
C ALA A 110 15.80 -21.95 6.73
N TRP A 111 15.20 -21.55 5.60
CA TRP A 111 15.95 -21.22 4.39
C TRP A 111 16.56 -19.82 4.46
N THR A 112 15.85 -18.86 5.04
CA THR A 112 16.40 -17.51 5.23
C THR A 112 17.57 -17.48 6.20
N GLU A 113 17.51 -18.26 7.28
CA GLU A 113 18.60 -18.41 8.26
C GLU A 113 19.83 -19.06 7.62
N ALA A 114 19.67 -20.21 6.97
CA ALA A 114 20.77 -20.89 6.28
C ALA A 114 21.44 -20.02 5.19
N VAL A 115 20.68 -19.14 4.51
CA VAL A 115 21.25 -18.16 3.56
C VAL A 115 21.97 -17.00 4.26
N MET A 116 21.51 -16.55 5.42
CA MET A 116 22.21 -15.54 6.22
C MET A 116 23.56 -16.07 6.73
N GLU A 117 23.57 -17.26 7.32
CA GLU A 117 24.78 -17.94 7.80
C GLU A 117 25.76 -18.22 6.66
N ALA A 118 25.28 -18.76 5.52
CA ALA A 118 26.14 -18.97 4.34
C ALA A 118 26.75 -17.67 3.80
N ARG A 119 26.04 -16.54 3.87
CA ARG A 119 26.57 -15.22 3.47
C ARG A 119 27.60 -14.66 4.45
N GLN A 120 27.45 -14.94 5.75
CA GLN A 120 28.45 -14.61 6.77
C GLN A 120 29.72 -15.45 6.56
N ALA A 121 29.60 -16.77 6.45
CA ALA A 121 30.71 -17.70 6.24
C ALA A 121 31.47 -17.50 4.90
N LEU A 122 30.85 -16.84 3.91
CA LEU A 122 31.48 -16.45 2.64
C LEU A 122 31.78 -14.94 2.55
N HIS A 123 31.59 -14.18 3.62
CA HIS A 123 31.80 -12.73 3.71
C HIS A 123 31.22 -11.93 2.52
N SER A 124 30.10 -12.39 1.97
CA SER A 124 29.57 -11.90 0.69
C SER A 124 28.81 -10.58 0.86
N LYS A 125 29.42 -9.48 0.39
CA LYS A 125 28.84 -8.12 0.39
C LYS A 125 28.08 -7.87 -0.91
N GLY A 126 26.98 -7.12 -0.85
CA GLY A 126 26.14 -6.81 -2.01
C GLY A 126 25.22 -7.94 -2.49
N PHE A 127 24.67 -7.79 -3.70
CA PHE A 127 23.77 -8.75 -4.31
C PHE A 127 24.54 -9.90 -4.98
N VAL A 128 24.15 -11.15 -4.68
CA VAL A 128 24.70 -12.35 -5.30
C VAL A 128 23.54 -13.24 -5.73
N ALA A 129 23.51 -13.62 -7.01
CA ALA A 129 22.49 -14.51 -7.55
C ALA A 129 22.69 -15.95 -7.02
N ILE A 130 21.72 -16.46 -6.26
CA ILE A 130 21.73 -17.83 -5.74
C ILE A 130 21.65 -18.81 -6.92
N ASN A 131 22.57 -19.77 -6.99
CA ASN A 131 22.71 -20.72 -8.10
C ASN A 131 22.85 -20.05 -9.49
N GLY A 132 23.45 -18.86 -9.54
CA GLY A 132 23.74 -18.15 -10.78
C GLY A 132 24.92 -18.74 -11.57
N LYS A 133 25.28 -18.08 -12.68
CA LYS A 133 26.46 -18.43 -13.50
C LYS A 133 27.78 -18.27 -12.72
N THR A 134 27.83 -17.36 -11.76
CA THR A 134 29.03 -17.01 -10.97
C THR A 134 29.40 -18.09 -9.95
N LEU A 135 30.70 -18.30 -9.74
CA LEU A 135 31.22 -19.28 -8.78
C LEU A 135 30.71 -19.00 -7.34
N HIS A 136 30.72 -17.74 -6.91
CA HIS A 136 30.18 -17.33 -5.60
C HIS A 136 28.69 -17.69 -5.42
N GLY A 137 27.87 -17.55 -6.47
CA GLY A 137 26.45 -17.88 -6.43
C GLY A 137 26.17 -19.38 -6.28
N LYS A 138 27.02 -20.22 -6.87
CA LYS A 138 27.01 -21.69 -6.70
C LYS A 138 27.49 -22.09 -5.31
N ALA A 139 28.61 -21.53 -4.85
CA ALA A 139 29.18 -21.81 -3.52
C ALA A 139 28.20 -21.45 -2.38
N LEU A 140 27.52 -20.30 -2.47
CA LEU A 140 26.49 -19.87 -1.52
C LEU A 140 25.32 -20.87 -1.48
N TYR A 141 24.84 -21.32 -2.65
CA TYR A 141 23.75 -22.29 -2.72
C TYR A 141 24.10 -23.64 -2.08
N VAL A 142 25.32 -24.15 -2.31
CA VAL A 142 25.79 -25.42 -1.72
C VAL A 142 25.90 -25.29 -0.20
N LYS A 143 26.53 -24.21 0.32
CA LYS A 143 26.63 -23.99 1.79
C LYS A 143 25.26 -23.81 2.44
N ALA A 144 24.36 -23.03 1.85
CA ALA A 144 23.01 -22.84 2.39
C ALA A 144 22.18 -24.14 2.40
N LYS A 145 22.39 -25.04 1.43
CA LYS A 145 21.80 -26.38 1.45
C LYS A 145 22.35 -27.23 2.60
N ALA A 146 23.67 -27.27 2.79
CA ALA A 146 24.30 -28.04 3.87
C ALA A 146 23.78 -27.58 5.24
N ILE A 147 23.81 -26.27 5.52
CA ILE A 147 23.32 -25.68 6.76
C ILE A 147 21.83 -25.98 6.97
N ARG A 148 20.99 -25.93 5.92
CA ARG A 148 19.56 -26.27 6.05
C ARG A 148 19.34 -27.74 6.45
N GLU A 149 20.10 -28.68 5.88
CA GLU A 149 20.01 -30.09 6.28
C GLU A 149 20.67 -30.35 7.66
N GLU A 150 21.61 -29.51 8.12
CA GLU A 150 22.12 -29.52 9.49
C GLU A 150 21.08 -29.01 10.50
N LEU A 151 20.42 -27.88 10.21
CA LEU A 151 19.31 -27.35 11.02
C LEU A 151 18.15 -28.35 11.08
N ARG A 152 17.83 -29.01 9.96
CA ARG A 152 16.83 -30.09 9.92
C ARG A 152 17.23 -31.30 10.78
N ARG A 153 18.49 -31.76 10.66
CA ARG A 153 19.02 -32.86 11.47
C ARG A 153 19.04 -32.53 12.96
N ARG A 154 19.45 -31.30 13.32
CA ARG A 154 19.44 -30.78 14.69
C ARG A 154 18.03 -30.68 15.28
N ALA A 155 17.04 -30.27 14.48
CA ALA A 155 15.64 -30.28 14.90
C ALA A 155 15.10 -31.71 15.14
N SER A 156 15.58 -32.71 14.39
CA SER A 156 15.26 -34.13 14.63
C SER A 156 16.08 -34.80 15.75
N SER A 157 17.21 -34.24 16.17
CA SER A 157 17.96 -34.75 17.34
C SER A 157 17.52 -34.10 18.65
N SER A 158 16.98 -32.87 18.61
CA SER A 158 16.45 -32.19 19.81
C SER A 158 15.13 -32.76 20.35
N CYS A 159 14.53 -33.76 19.70
CA CYS A 159 13.38 -34.51 20.23
C CYS A 159 13.76 -35.88 20.83
N SER A 160 15.06 -36.20 20.89
CA SER A 160 15.58 -37.44 21.49
C SER A 160 16.49 -37.18 22.70
N ASP A 161 16.26 -36.10 23.44
CA ASP A 161 16.81 -35.91 24.79
C ASP A 161 15.87 -36.59 25.81
N PRO A 162 16.19 -37.79 26.34
CA PRO A 162 15.50 -38.29 27.52
C PRO A 162 15.82 -37.37 28.69
N ALA A 163 14.79 -36.95 29.42
CA ALA A 163 14.95 -36.12 30.61
C ALA A 163 15.90 -36.79 31.61
N GLN A 164 17.11 -36.23 31.75
CA GLN A 164 18.07 -36.66 32.74
C GLN A 164 17.44 -36.43 34.13
N PRO A 165 17.31 -37.47 34.99
CA PRO A 165 16.74 -37.28 36.31
C PRO A 165 17.67 -36.40 37.13
N VAL A 166 17.15 -35.28 37.63
CA VAL A 166 17.85 -34.48 38.64
C VAL A 166 18.02 -35.32 39.89
N GLY A 167 19.27 -35.58 40.27
CA GLY A 167 19.61 -36.39 41.44
C GLY A 167 19.12 -35.75 42.74
N ALA A 168 18.74 -36.62 43.69
CA ALA A 168 18.39 -36.26 45.06
C ALA A 168 19.64 -35.97 45.92
#